data_AF-A0A699TTS6-F1
#
_entry.id   AF-A0A699TTS6-F1
#
_cell.length_a   1.000
_cell.length_b   1.000
_cell.length_c   1.000
_cell.angle_alpha   90.00
_cell.angle_beta   90.00
_cell.angle_gamma   90.00
#
_symmetry.space_group_name_H-M   'P 1'
#
loop_
_entity.id
_entity.type
_entity.pdbx_description
1 polymer ?
#
loop_
_entity_poly.entity_id
_entity_poly.type
_entity_poly.pdbx_seq_one_letter_code
_entity_poly.pdbx_strand_id
1 'polypeptide(L)'
;KRHPRVAFLFLTMAAARKCLSTDDEFRLAVASSLSVRQVLGRIGLVPAGGNYKTVQTRIRQLGIDTSHFTGKGWNVGTQFRMLGQPFSWDSILIENSTYTSTFRLRNRLIQHGLKEAKCEGCELTE
;
A
#
# COMPACT_ATOMS: atom_id res chain seq x y z
N LYS A 1 -3.02 -37.28 39.88
CA LYS A 1 -4.09 -36.95 38.90
C LYS A 1 -3.52 -37.18 37.50
N ARG A 2 -4.01 -38.23 36.83
CA ARG A 2 -3.65 -38.57 35.44
C ARG A 2 -4.24 -37.51 34.50
N HIS A 3 -3.44 -36.96 33.60
CA HIS A 3 -3.90 -36.52 32.29
C HIS A 3 -2.86 -36.96 31.25
N PRO A 4 -3.23 -37.82 30.29
CA PRO A 4 -2.34 -38.25 29.22
C PRO A 4 -2.60 -37.47 27.92
N ARG A 5 -1.65 -37.62 26.98
CA ARG A 5 -1.69 -37.26 25.54
C ARG A 5 -1.41 -35.78 25.28
N VAL A 6 -0.58 -35.41 24.30
CA VAL A 6 -0.51 -35.94 22.93
C VAL A 6 0.91 -35.79 22.40
N ALA A 7 1.42 -36.85 21.77
CA ALA A 7 2.66 -36.81 21.00
C ALA A 7 2.52 -35.78 19.86
N PHE A 8 3.35 -34.74 19.87
CA PHE A 8 3.53 -33.88 18.70
C PHE A 8 4.20 -34.70 17.61
N LEU A 9 3.39 -35.22 16.69
CA LEU A 9 3.86 -35.83 15.47
C LEU A 9 4.50 -34.71 14.64
N PHE A 10 5.82 -34.58 14.71
CA PHE A 10 6.59 -33.81 13.73
C PHE A 10 6.50 -34.56 12.40
N LEU A 11 5.45 -34.26 11.64
CA LEU A 11 5.35 -34.66 10.25
C LEU A 11 6.35 -33.81 9.46
N THR A 12 7.51 -34.38 9.17
CA THR A 12 8.45 -33.88 8.17
C THR A 12 7.78 -33.95 6.81
N MET A 13 7.27 -32.82 6.31
CA MET A 13 6.71 -32.69 4.98
C MET A 13 7.62 -31.86 4.08
N ALA A 14 7.93 -32.47 2.94
CA ALA A 14 8.75 -31.99 1.84
C ALA A 14 8.49 -30.53 1.43
N ALA A 15 9.54 -29.90 0.88
CA ALA A 15 9.61 -28.51 0.40
C ALA A 15 8.25 -27.89 0.01
N ALA A 16 7.86 -26.87 0.76
CA ALA A 16 6.57 -26.19 0.68
C ALA A 16 6.29 -25.61 -0.72
N ARG A 17 5.15 -26.01 -1.29
CA ARG A 17 4.58 -25.40 -2.50
C ARG A 17 4.27 -23.91 -2.25
N LYS A 18 4.75 -23.04 -3.14
CA LYS A 18 4.64 -21.56 -3.04
C LYS A 18 3.25 -20.97 -3.32
N CYS A 19 2.19 -21.78 -3.39
CA CYS A 19 0.82 -21.29 -3.54
C CYS A 19 -0.17 -22.29 -2.94
N LEU A 20 -0.88 -21.90 -1.89
CA LEU A 20 -1.81 -22.77 -1.16
C LEU A 20 -3.21 -22.83 -1.81
N SER A 21 -3.55 -21.88 -2.68
CA SER A 21 -4.90 -21.77 -3.23
C SER A 21 -5.10 -22.57 -4.51
N THR A 22 -6.24 -23.26 -4.61
CA THR A 22 -6.72 -23.88 -5.85
C THR A 22 -7.06 -22.80 -6.89
N ASP A 23 -7.23 -23.19 -8.16
CA ASP A 23 -7.58 -22.22 -9.20
C ASP A 23 -8.95 -21.57 -8.97
N ASP A 24 -9.90 -22.32 -8.41
CA ASP A 24 -11.23 -21.79 -8.10
C ASP A 24 -11.21 -20.82 -6.92
N GLU A 25 -10.48 -21.15 -5.85
CA GLU A 25 -10.23 -20.22 -4.76
C GLU A 25 -9.51 -18.96 -5.23
N PHE A 26 -8.56 -19.09 -6.15
CA PHE A 26 -7.86 -17.95 -6.73
C PHE A 26 -8.77 -17.07 -7.57
N ARG A 27 -9.63 -17.66 -8.42
CA ARG A 27 -10.64 -16.93 -9.19
C ARG A 27 -11.59 -16.15 -8.28
N LEU A 28 -12.09 -16.79 -7.22
CA LEU A 28 -12.93 -16.15 -6.22
C LEU A 28 -12.20 -15.01 -5.50
N ALA A 29 -10.92 -15.20 -5.17
CA ALA A 29 -10.11 -14.17 -4.54
C ALA A 29 -9.89 -12.96 -5.47
N VAL A 30 -9.69 -13.19 -6.77
CA VAL A 30 -9.55 -12.11 -7.78
C VAL A 30 -10.87 -11.38 -8.01
N ALA A 31 -11.98 -12.10 -8.20
CA ALA A 31 -13.30 -11.52 -8.43
C ALA A 31 -13.77 -10.64 -7.26
N SER A 32 -13.41 -11.01 -6.03
CA SER A 32 -13.78 -10.28 -4.81
C SER A 32 -12.78 -9.20 -4.38
N SER A 33 -11.79 -8.89 -5.22
CA SER A 33 -10.73 -7.91 -4.94
C SER A 33 -10.73 -6.76 -5.95
N LEU A 34 -10.26 -5.59 -5.53
CA LEU A 34 -10.02 -4.41 -6.35
C LEU A 34 -8.52 -4.16 -6.59
N SER A 35 -7.64 -4.99 -6.03
CA SER A 35 -6.19 -4.89 -6.22
C SER A 35 -5.48 -6.23 -5.97
N VAL A 36 -4.30 -6.39 -6.57
CA VAL A 36 -3.41 -7.54 -6.34
C VAL A 36 -3.02 -7.69 -4.86
N ARG A 37 -2.90 -6.57 -4.13
CA ARG A 37 -2.62 -6.60 -2.68
C ARG A 37 -3.74 -7.30 -1.90
N GLN A 38 -5.00 -7.03 -2.25
CA GLN A 38 -6.14 -7.70 -1.62
C GLN A 38 -6.19 -9.19 -1.98
N VAL A 39 -5.90 -9.53 -3.23
CA VAL A 39 -5.77 -10.95 -3.65
C VAL A 39 -4.72 -11.66 -2.80
N LEU A 40 -3.53 -11.08 -2.66
CA LEU A 40 -2.45 -11.61 -1.83
C LEU A 40 -2.91 -11.86 -0.39
N GLY A 41 -3.60 -10.89 0.23
CA GLY A 41 -4.16 -11.05 1.58
C GLY A 41 -5.18 -12.19 1.67
N ARG A 42 -6.09 -12.31 0.69
CA ARG A 42 -7.11 -13.37 0.65
C ARG A 42 -6.53 -14.77 0.49
N ILE A 43 -5.43 -14.90 -0.27
CA ILE A 43 -4.75 -16.21 -0.47
C ILE A 43 -3.64 -16.47 0.56
N GLY A 44 -3.53 -15.65 1.60
CA GLY A 44 -2.58 -15.83 2.71
C GLY A 44 -1.11 -15.53 2.35
N LEU A 45 -0.85 -14.80 1.27
CA LEU A 45 0.50 -14.41 0.86
C LEU A 45 0.86 -13.01 1.37
N VAL A 46 2.11 -12.88 1.80
CA VAL A 46 2.67 -11.58 2.21
C VAL A 46 2.78 -10.64 1.00
N PRO A 47 2.42 -9.35 1.13
CA PRO A 47 2.60 -8.33 0.08
C PRO A 47 4.07 -7.99 -0.23
N ALA A 48 4.83 -8.95 -0.77
CA ALA A 48 6.23 -8.82 -1.15
C ALA A 48 6.39 -8.83 -2.68
N GLY A 49 7.42 -8.15 -3.20
CA GLY A 49 7.61 -7.95 -4.65
C GLY A 49 7.59 -9.23 -5.49
N GLY A 50 8.15 -10.33 -4.98
CA GLY A 50 8.08 -11.64 -5.64
C GLY A 50 6.65 -12.18 -5.76
N ASN A 51 5.86 -12.07 -4.69
CA ASN A 51 4.48 -12.57 -4.66
C ASN A 51 3.56 -11.78 -5.60
N TYR A 52 3.76 -10.46 -5.74
CA TYR A 52 3.05 -9.67 -6.75
C TYR A 52 3.29 -10.22 -8.16
N LYS A 53 4.55 -10.52 -8.52
CA LYS A 53 4.90 -11.10 -9.82
C LYS A 53 4.24 -12.46 -10.00
N THR A 54 4.27 -13.32 -8.99
CA THR A 54 3.64 -14.65 -9.03
C THR A 54 2.13 -14.55 -9.26
N VAL A 55 1.43 -13.70 -8.51
CA VAL A 55 -0.03 -13.51 -8.68
C VAL A 55 -0.37 -12.94 -10.05
N GLN A 56 0.36 -11.93 -10.53
CA GLN A 56 0.14 -11.36 -11.85
C GLN A 56 0.40 -12.36 -12.98
N THR A 57 1.40 -13.22 -12.84
CA THR A 57 1.65 -14.30 -13.80
C THR A 57 0.52 -15.32 -13.78
N ARG A 58 0.03 -15.71 -12.60
CA ARG A 58 -1.09 -16.66 -12.48
C ARG A 58 -2.40 -16.09 -13.06
N ILE A 59 -2.72 -14.81 -12.82
CA ILE A 59 -3.88 -14.12 -13.42
C ILE A 59 -3.82 -14.22 -14.95
N ARG A 60 -2.66 -13.92 -15.55
CA ARG A 60 -2.46 -13.99 -17.00
C ARG A 60 -2.58 -15.43 -17.53
N GLN A 61 -2.00 -16.41 -16.84
CA GLN A 61 -2.08 -17.82 -17.22
C GLN A 61 -3.51 -18.36 -17.19
N LEU A 62 -4.32 -17.91 -16.23
CA LEU A 62 -5.72 -18.34 -16.09
C LEU A 62 -6.70 -17.50 -16.91
N GLY A 63 -6.22 -16.46 -17.63
CA GLY A 63 -7.06 -15.58 -18.44
C GLY A 63 -8.14 -14.83 -17.65
N ILE A 64 -7.87 -14.50 -16.38
CA ILE A 64 -8.86 -13.85 -15.51
C ILE A 64 -8.91 -12.35 -15.83
N ASP A 65 -10.11 -11.82 -16.06
CA ASP A 65 -10.29 -10.38 -16.21
C ASP A 65 -10.04 -9.65 -14.88
N THR A 66 -9.28 -8.55 -14.97
CA THR A 66 -8.94 -7.68 -13.84
C THR A 66 -9.22 -6.22 -14.15
N SER A 67 -10.06 -5.94 -15.16
CA SER A 67 -10.49 -4.59 -15.53
C SER A 67 -11.14 -3.82 -14.37
N HIS A 68 -11.76 -4.53 -13.43
CA HIS A 68 -12.35 -3.97 -12.21
C HIS A 68 -11.34 -3.56 -11.14
N PHE A 69 -10.06 -3.90 -11.30
CA PHE A 69 -9.03 -3.45 -10.36
C PHE A 69 -8.82 -1.95 -10.49
N THR A 70 -8.93 -1.23 -9.37
CA THR A 70 -8.83 0.23 -9.35
C THR A 70 -7.38 0.71 -9.34
N GLY A 71 -6.48 -0.05 -8.72
CA GLY A 71 -5.04 0.27 -8.70
C GLY A 71 -4.76 1.73 -8.27
N LYS A 72 -4.02 2.47 -9.10
CA LYS A 72 -3.76 3.91 -8.88
C LYS A 72 -4.97 4.81 -9.17
N GLY A 73 -6.00 4.29 -9.84
CA GLY A 73 -7.23 4.98 -10.22
C GLY A 73 -8.37 4.88 -9.19
N TRP A 74 -8.10 4.50 -7.95
CA TRP A 74 -9.14 4.42 -6.91
C TRP A 74 -9.73 5.77 -6.49
N ASN A 75 -9.06 6.88 -6.84
CA ASN A 75 -9.45 8.24 -6.48
C ASN A 75 -9.22 9.22 -7.65
N VAL A 76 -9.90 9.01 -8.78
CA VAL A 76 -9.78 9.83 -9.99
C VAL A 76 -11.15 10.11 -10.61
N GLY A 77 -11.25 11.17 -11.42
CA GLY A 77 -12.46 11.49 -12.20
C GLY A 77 -13.71 11.63 -11.34
N THR A 78 -14.78 10.92 -11.71
CA THR A 78 -16.07 10.91 -10.99
C THR A 78 -15.98 10.27 -9.60
N GLN A 79 -14.95 9.46 -9.33
CA GLN A 79 -14.70 8.83 -8.03
C GLN A 79 -13.78 9.68 -7.13
N PHE A 80 -13.38 10.87 -7.59
CA PHE A 80 -12.50 11.74 -6.82
C PHE A 80 -13.18 12.23 -5.54
N ARG A 81 -12.51 11.97 -4.42
CA ARG A 81 -12.81 12.53 -3.11
C ARG A 81 -11.55 13.17 -2.54
N MET A 82 -11.71 14.40 -2.03
CA MET A 82 -10.68 15.07 -1.23
C MET A 82 -10.41 14.24 0.03
N LEU A 83 -9.16 13.86 0.24
CA LEU A 83 -8.74 13.08 1.41
C LEU A 83 -7.85 13.96 2.30
N GLY A 84 -8.15 13.92 3.60
CA GLY A 84 -7.44 14.72 4.60
C GLY A 84 -7.97 16.15 4.68
N GLN A 85 -7.53 16.84 5.73
CA GLN A 85 -7.86 18.25 5.90
C GLN A 85 -7.10 19.09 4.87
N PRO A 86 -7.73 20.12 4.28
CA PRO A 86 -7.03 21.11 3.50
C PRO A 86 -5.88 21.72 4.29
N PHE A 87 -4.86 22.15 3.56
CA PHE A 87 -3.77 22.89 4.13
C PHE A 87 -4.27 24.20 4.77
N SER A 88 -3.89 24.46 6.02
CA SER A 88 -4.11 25.75 6.69
C SER A 88 -2.85 26.21 7.42
N TRP A 89 -2.56 27.51 7.35
CA TRP A 89 -1.44 28.13 8.06
C TRP A 89 -1.58 27.99 9.57
N ASP A 90 -2.78 28.20 10.10
CA ASP A 90 -3.08 28.13 11.55
C ASP A 90 -2.82 26.74 12.14
N SER A 91 -2.80 25.71 11.29
CA SER A 91 -2.51 24.33 11.71
C SER A 91 -1.02 23.97 11.65
N ILE A 92 -0.23 24.72 10.88
CA ILE A 92 1.17 24.37 10.55
C ILE A 92 2.15 25.31 11.21
N LEU A 93 1.87 26.62 11.21
CA LEU A 93 2.72 27.66 11.80
C LEU A 93 2.37 27.86 13.28
N ILE A 94 2.39 26.77 14.02
CA ILE A 94 2.23 26.74 15.48
C ILE A 94 3.46 26.08 16.11
N GLU A 95 3.72 26.40 17.38
CA GLU A 95 4.76 25.72 18.14
C GLU A 95 4.47 24.21 18.24
N ASN A 96 5.51 23.39 18.09
CA ASN A 96 5.43 21.92 18.16
C ASN A 96 4.43 21.30 17.16
N SER A 97 4.23 21.93 16.00
CA SER A 97 3.42 21.37 14.90
C SER A 97 3.87 19.95 14.52
N THR A 98 2.91 19.07 14.25
CA THR A 98 3.18 17.70 13.75
C THR A 98 3.58 17.69 12.27
N TYR A 99 3.70 18.84 11.62
CA TYR A 99 4.02 18.95 10.20
C TYR A 99 5.49 18.60 9.93
N THR A 100 5.75 17.40 9.42
CA THR A 100 7.12 16.88 9.29
C THR A 100 7.83 17.27 7.98
N SER A 101 7.08 17.61 6.92
CA SER A 101 7.67 17.78 5.59
C SER A 101 8.25 19.18 5.38
N THR A 102 9.51 19.39 5.76
CA THR A 102 10.21 20.67 5.61
C THR A 102 10.28 21.15 4.16
N PHE A 103 10.51 20.25 3.20
CA PHE A 103 10.51 20.58 1.76
C PHE A 103 9.16 21.14 1.28
N ARG A 104 8.05 20.48 1.63
CA ARG A 104 6.71 20.96 1.26
C ARG A 104 6.38 22.27 1.96
N LEU A 105 6.83 22.45 3.21
CA LEU A 105 6.66 23.71 3.93
C LEU A 105 7.40 24.85 3.24
N ARG A 106 8.71 24.67 2.95
CA ARG A 106 9.54 25.66 2.23
C ARG A 106 8.85 26.09 0.93
N ASN A 107 8.45 25.12 0.10
CA ASN A 107 7.83 25.42 -1.19
C ASN A 107 6.51 26.19 -1.04
N ARG A 108 5.69 25.85 -0.05
CA ARG A 108 4.45 26.59 0.24
C ARG A 108 4.72 28.01 0.71
N LEU A 109 5.69 28.20 1.60
CA LEU A 109 6.06 29.52 2.11
C LEU A 109 6.52 30.42 0.96
N ILE A 110 7.32 29.89 0.03
CA ILE A 110 7.73 30.60 -1.18
C ILE A 110 6.55 30.89 -2.09
N GLN A 111 5.72 29.89 -2.37
CA GLN A 111 4.56 30.02 -3.26
C GLN A 111 3.55 31.07 -2.77
N HIS A 112 3.38 31.21 -1.45
CA HIS A 112 2.48 32.18 -0.83
C HIS A 112 3.18 33.48 -0.40
N GLY A 113 4.46 33.67 -0.75
CA GLY A 113 5.20 34.91 -0.48
C GLY A 113 5.55 35.16 1.00
N LEU A 114 5.44 34.15 1.86
CA LEU A 114 5.86 34.22 3.27
C LEU A 114 7.38 34.06 3.43
N LYS A 115 8.07 33.55 2.41
CA LYS A 115 9.52 33.49 2.32
C LYS A 115 9.97 33.76 0.89
N GLU A 116 11.15 34.33 0.73
CA GLU A 116 11.81 34.44 -0.57
C GLU A 116 12.45 33.11 -0.98
N ALA A 117 12.56 32.86 -2.29
CA ALA A 117 13.21 31.68 -2.85
C ALA A 117 14.74 31.78 -2.82
N LYS A 118 15.31 32.16 -1.67
CA LYS A 118 16.75 32.33 -1.46
C LYS A 118 17.20 31.67 -0.17
N CYS A 119 18.47 31.32 -0.09
CA CYS A 119 19.08 30.90 1.17
C CYS A 119 19.21 32.10 2.11
N GLU A 120 18.69 32.00 3.33
CA GLU A 120 18.81 33.08 4.34
C GLU A 120 20.23 33.23 4.91
N GLY A 121 21.09 32.21 4.74
CA GLY A 121 22.47 32.22 5.23
C GLY A 121 23.51 32.69 4.20
N CYS A 122 23.30 32.41 2.91
CA CYS A 122 24.27 32.73 1.85
C CYS A 122 23.66 33.40 0.61
N GLU A 123 22.38 33.78 0.65
CA GLU A 123 21.65 34.53 -0.38
C GLU A 123 21.55 33.88 -1.77
N LEU A 124 22.05 32.66 -1.93
CA LEU A 124 21.92 31.91 -3.18
C LEU A 124 20.44 31.63 -3.51
N THR A 125 20.06 31.95 -4.74
CA THR A 125 18.79 31.57 -5.37
C THR A 125 19.00 30.30 -6.18
N GLU A 126 17.97 29.46 -6.27
CA GLU A 126 17.97 28.31 -7.19
C GLU A 126 17.89 28.75 -8.66
#